data_AF-A0A3C0N1V2-F1
#
_entry.id   AF-A0A3C0N1V2-F1
#
_cell.length_a   1.000
_cell.length_b   1.000
_cell.length_c   1.000
_cell.angle_alpha   90.00
_cell.angle_beta   90.00
_cell.angle_gamma   90.00
#
_symmetry.space_group_name_H-M   'P 1'
#
loop_
_entity.id
_entity.type
_entity.pdbx_description
1 polymer ?
#
loop_
_entity_poly.entity_id
_entity_poly.type
_entity_poly.pdbx_seq_one_letter_code
_entity_poly.pdbx_strand_id
1 'polypeptide(L)'
;MNYNKEQKTDHKYNYESIMTQVERILNIDDIGHQMWELELLSKETKITSKKLLEIHAAKINGSKKFEPVDIQDFLELNPNDREWIVASYISKATTLVLYADGGVGKTLLAYDLVKAVAIGKPWNGYRTQQGKILVIQTDEPEIDTAERLNIAGFADLPRDTVKIETSWQFTQIRQLKDWIKQEKPLLVILIL
;
A
#
# COMPACT_ATOMS: atom_id res chain seq x y z
N MET A 1 -46.16 30.38 -12.95
CA MET A 1 -44.95 30.87 -13.65
C MET A 1 -43.93 29.74 -13.57
N ASN A 2 -43.82 28.96 -14.64
CA ASN A 2 -43.11 27.68 -14.68
C ASN A 2 -41.59 27.91 -14.72
N TYR A 3 -40.87 27.48 -13.68
CA TYR A 3 -39.42 27.32 -13.70
C TYR A 3 -39.08 25.85 -13.50
N ASN A 4 -39.31 25.06 -14.55
CA ASN A 4 -38.65 23.78 -14.76
C ASN A 4 -38.18 23.78 -16.21
N LYS A 5 -37.00 24.34 -16.44
CA LYS A 5 -36.20 24.01 -17.61
C LYS A 5 -35.06 23.15 -17.08
N GLU A 6 -35.31 21.84 -17.07
CA GLU A 6 -34.23 20.86 -17.19
C GLU A 6 -33.41 21.28 -18.40
N GLN A 7 -32.25 21.89 -18.15
CA GLN A 7 -31.25 22.07 -19.18
C GLN A 7 -30.69 20.67 -19.46
N LYS A 8 -31.34 19.95 -20.38
CA LYS A 8 -30.71 18.82 -21.07
C LYS A 8 -29.59 19.41 -21.93
N THR A 9 -28.44 19.62 -21.31
CA THR A 9 -27.19 19.77 -22.03
C THR A 9 -26.93 18.45 -22.73
N ASP A 10 -27.13 18.46 -24.05
CA ASP A 10 -26.83 17.36 -24.95
C ASP A 10 -25.30 17.19 -25.02
N HIS A 11 -24.73 16.64 -23.94
CA HIS A 11 -23.37 16.19 -23.92
C HIS A 11 -23.38 14.79 -24.52
N LYS A 12 -22.53 14.58 -25.54
CA LYS A 12 -22.30 13.27 -26.18
C LYS A 12 -22.05 12.14 -25.15
N TYR A 13 -21.61 12.50 -23.95
CA TYR A 13 -21.43 11.62 -22.79
C TYR A 13 -22.02 12.27 -21.54
N ASN A 14 -22.77 11.52 -20.73
CA ASN A 14 -23.27 11.98 -19.43
C ASN A 14 -22.32 11.59 -18.29
N TYR A 15 -22.43 12.28 -17.16
CA TYR A 15 -21.58 12.10 -15.98
C TYR A 15 -21.47 10.63 -15.53
N GLU A 16 -22.59 9.92 -15.43
CA GLU A 16 -22.59 8.51 -14.98
C GLU A 16 -21.86 7.59 -15.94
N SER A 17 -22.01 7.81 -17.25
CA SER A 17 -21.29 7.05 -18.27
C SER A 17 -19.78 7.25 -18.16
N ILE A 18 -19.32 8.50 -18.00
CA ILE A 18 -17.88 8.80 -17.84
C ILE A 18 -17.36 8.17 -16.55
N MET A 19 -18.06 8.30 -15.42
CA MET A 19 -17.61 7.74 -14.14
C MET A 19 -17.56 6.20 -14.15
N THR A 20 -18.50 5.56 -14.84
CA THR A 20 -18.47 4.09 -15.03
C THR A 20 -17.26 3.66 -15.87
N GLN A 21 -16.90 4.44 -16.89
CA GLN A 21 -15.69 4.18 -17.68
C GLN A 21 -14.42 4.40 -16.88
N VAL A 22 -14.33 5.48 -16.10
CA VAL A 22 -13.19 5.71 -15.19
C VAL A 22 -13.04 4.53 -14.23
N GLU A 23 -14.12 4.07 -13.59
CA GLU A 23 -14.08 2.91 -12.68
C GLU A 23 -13.61 1.63 -13.40
N ARG A 24 -14.11 1.36 -14.61
CA ARG A 24 -13.65 0.22 -15.41
C ARG A 24 -12.16 0.31 -15.73
N ILE A 25 -11.68 1.49 -16.13
CA ILE A 25 -10.27 1.71 -16.45
C ILE A 25 -9.40 1.52 -15.20
N LEU A 26 -9.83 2.05 -14.05
CA LEU A 26 -9.12 1.89 -12.78
C LEU A 26 -8.99 0.44 -12.30
N ASN A 27 -9.83 -0.47 -12.83
CA ASN A 27 -9.78 -1.90 -12.54
C ASN A 27 -8.89 -2.71 -13.51
N ILE A 28 -8.27 -2.08 -14.51
CA ILE A 28 -7.29 -2.72 -15.40
C ILE A 28 -6.04 -3.11 -14.59
N ASP A 29 -5.54 -4.33 -14.78
CA ASP A 29 -4.37 -4.87 -14.07
C ASP A 29 -3.06 -4.18 -14.46
N ASP A 30 -2.88 -3.94 -15.76
CA ASP A 30 -1.71 -3.28 -16.31
C ASP A 30 -1.81 -1.76 -16.16
N ILE A 31 -0.93 -1.18 -15.33
CA ILE A 31 -0.86 0.26 -15.10
C ILE A 31 -0.57 1.04 -16.40
N GLY A 32 0.22 0.48 -17.31
CA GLY A 32 0.49 1.11 -18.61
C GLY A 32 -0.78 1.17 -19.46
N HIS A 33 -1.54 0.07 -19.53
CA HIS A 33 -2.82 0.04 -20.23
C HIS A 33 -3.86 0.96 -19.58
N GLN A 34 -3.93 0.97 -18.24
CA GLN A 34 -4.78 1.88 -17.48
C GLN A 34 -4.48 3.35 -17.82
N MET A 35 -3.20 3.74 -17.84
CA MET A 35 -2.78 5.10 -18.20
C MET A 35 -3.15 5.45 -19.64
N TRP A 36 -2.97 4.52 -20.56
CA TRP A 36 -3.35 4.69 -21.96
C TRP A 36 -4.86 4.91 -22.13
N GLU A 37 -5.70 4.08 -21.52
CA GLU A 37 -7.17 4.20 -21.62
C GLU A 37 -7.67 5.50 -20.97
N LEU A 38 -7.09 5.93 -19.84
CA LEU A 38 -7.39 7.23 -19.23
C LEU A 38 -7.07 8.38 -20.21
N GLU A 39 -5.97 8.27 -20.95
CA GLU A 39 -5.58 9.29 -21.93
C GLU A 39 -6.51 9.32 -23.14
N LEU A 40 -7.00 8.15 -23.61
CA LEU A 40 -8.03 8.10 -24.65
C LEU A 40 -9.33 8.75 -24.19
N LEU A 41 -9.79 8.42 -22.97
CA LEU A 41 -10.99 9.01 -22.38
C LEU A 41 -10.85 10.52 -22.16
N SER A 42 -9.65 10.97 -21.78
CA SER A 42 -9.30 12.39 -21.66
C SER A 42 -9.47 13.13 -22.98
N LYS A 43 -8.98 12.56 -24.09
CA LYS A 43 -9.12 13.14 -25.44
C LYS A 43 -10.58 13.18 -25.91
N GLU A 44 -11.35 12.14 -25.61
CA GLU A 44 -12.77 12.04 -26.00
C GLU A 44 -13.65 13.03 -25.24
N THR A 45 -13.43 13.17 -23.94
CA THR A 45 -14.21 14.04 -23.05
C THR A 45 -13.72 15.49 -23.01
N LYS A 46 -12.48 15.74 -23.48
CA LYS A 46 -11.74 17.00 -23.32
C LYS A 46 -11.52 17.40 -21.84
N ILE A 47 -11.60 16.42 -20.92
CA ILE A 47 -11.31 16.59 -19.50
C ILE A 47 -9.99 15.88 -19.21
N THR A 48 -9.06 16.54 -18.54
CA THR A 48 -7.75 15.92 -18.26
C THR A 48 -7.89 14.66 -17.40
N SER A 49 -7.01 13.68 -17.59
CA SER A 49 -6.96 12.45 -16.78
C SER A 49 -6.93 12.75 -15.27
N LYS A 50 -6.13 13.74 -14.86
CA LYS A 50 -6.11 14.24 -13.48
C LYS A 50 -7.49 14.70 -13.01
N LYS A 51 -8.19 15.49 -13.82
CA LYS A 51 -9.50 16.02 -13.44
C LYS A 51 -10.57 14.93 -13.41
N LEU A 52 -10.53 13.95 -14.31
CA LEU A 52 -11.40 12.78 -14.26
C LEU A 52 -11.23 11.99 -12.95
N LEU A 53 -9.98 11.79 -12.52
CA LEU A 53 -9.68 11.13 -11.23
C LEU A 53 -10.15 11.96 -10.03
N GLU A 54 -9.99 13.29 -10.06
CA GLU A 54 -10.52 14.19 -9.02
C GLU A 54 -12.05 14.10 -8.91
N ILE A 55 -12.76 14.11 -10.05
CA ILE A 55 -14.22 14.00 -10.08
C ILE A 55 -14.67 12.64 -9.54
N HIS A 56 -14.00 11.56 -9.95
CA HIS A 56 -14.28 10.22 -9.43
C HIS A 56 -14.03 10.12 -7.91
N ALA A 57 -12.93 10.69 -7.41
CA ALA A 57 -12.65 10.74 -5.98
C ALA A 57 -13.70 11.57 -5.22
N ALA A 58 -14.17 12.68 -5.80
CA ALA A 58 -15.25 13.48 -5.25
C ALA A 58 -16.59 12.72 -5.23
N LYS A 59 -16.88 11.88 -6.25
CA LYS A 59 -18.06 10.98 -6.24
C LYS A 59 -18.01 10.02 -5.06
N ILE A 60 -16.88 9.32 -4.88
CA ILE A 60 -16.68 8.37 -3.78
C ILE A 60 -16.81 9.08 -2.44
N ASN A 61 -16.10 10.19 -2.24
CA ASN A 61 -16.09 10.87 -0.96
C ASN A 61 -17.41 11.60 -0.66
N GLY A 62 -18.04 12.20 -1.66
CA GLY A 62 -19.36 12.84 -1.53
C GLY A 62 -20.49 11.84 -1.27
N SER A 63 -20.34 10.58 -1.71
CA SER A 63 -21.27 9.50 -1.38
C SER A 63 -21.11 8.95 0.04
N LYS A 64 -19.98 9.22 0.72
CA LYS A 64 -19.82 8.83 2.12
C LYS A 64 -20.69 9.71 2.98
N LYS A 65 -21.58 9.10 3.76
CA LYS A 65 -22.39 9.84 4.72
C LYS A 65 -21.48 10.44 5.79
N PHE A 66 -21.74 11.69 6.14
CA PHE A 66 -21.10 12.34 7.27
C PHE A 66 -21.83 11.93 8.55
N GLU A 67 -21.32 10.90 9.21
CA GLU A 67 -21.90 10.29 10.41
C GLU A 67 -20.86 10.35 11.55
N PRO A 68 -20.71 11.51 12.22
CA PRO A 68 -19.83 11.60 13.39
C PRO A 68 -20.36 10.68 14.51
N VAL A 69 -19.46 9.98 15.17
CA VAL A 69 -19.75 9.07 16.29
C VAL A 69 -19.29 9.73 17.58
N ASP A 70 -20.00 9.50 18.68
CA ASP A 70 -19.57 9.98 20.00
C ASP A 70 -18.22 9.37 20.40
N ILE A 71 -17.44 10.09 21.20
CA ILE A 71 -16.12 9.62 21.62
C ILE A 71 -16.22 8.36 22.50
N GLN A 72 -17.27 8.22 23.31
CA GLN A 72 -17.47 7.05 24.16
C GLN A 72 -17.82 5.82 23.31
N ASP A 73 -18.75 5.97 22.37
CA ASP A 73 -19.11 4.93 21.41
C ASP A 73 -17.87 4.49 20.60
N PHE A 74 -17.02 5.43 20.16
CA PHE A 74 -15.77 5.11 19.46
C PHE A 74 -14.80 4.27 20.30
N LEU A 75 -14.65 4.60 21.59
CA LEU A 75 -13.77 3.86 22.51
C LEU A 75 -14.33 2.45 22.80
N GLU A 76 -15.65 2.30 22.91
CA GLU A 76 -16.30 1.00 23.11
C GLU A 76 -16.20 0.09 21.87
N LEU A 77 -16.25 0.67 20.67
CA LEU A 77 -16.12 -0.06 19.40
C LEU A 77 -14.70 -0.59 19.14
N ASN A 78 -13.69 -0.05 19.83
CA ASN A 78 -12.28 -0.40 19.64
C ASN A 78 -11.66 -0.91 20.95
N PRO A 79 -12.12 -2.05 21.50
CA PRO A 79 -11.51 -2.63 22.69
C PRO A 79 -10.03 -2.93 22.44
N ASN A 80 -9.21 -2.88 23.50
CA ASN A 80 -7.73 -2.86 23.52
C ASN A 80 -7.00 -4.09 22.94
N ASP A 81 -7.49 -4.71 21.88
CA ASP A 81 -6.89 -5.88 21.21
C ASP A 81 -5.87 -5.48 20.13
N ARG A 82 -5.02 -4.50 20.44
CA ARG A 82 -3.92 -4.15 19.54
C ARG A 82 -2.94 -5.32 19.46
N GLU A 83 -2.90 -5.97 18.31
CA GLU A 83 -1.89 -6.98 18.01
C GLU A 83 -0.53 -6.33 17.69
N TRP A 84 0.53 -6.82 18.32
CA TRP A 84 1.88 -6.26 18.22
C TRP A 84 2.83 -7.21 17.47
N ILE A 85 3.50 -6.67 16.44
CA ILE A 85 4.65 -7.31 15.78
C ILE A 85 5.90 -7.13 16.65
N VAL A 86 6.12 -5.92 17.15
CA VAL A 86 7.13 -5.60 18.18
C VAL A 86 6.40 -4.90 19.30
N ALA A 87 6.42 -5.49 20.49
CA ALA A 87 5.65 -4.96 21.63
C ALA A 87 5.95 -3.49 21.89
N SER A 88 4.90 -2.67 22.01
CA SER A 88 4.95 -1.22 22.24
C SER A 88 5.54 -0.36 21.12
N TYR A 89 6.05 -0.94 20.03
CA TYR A 89 6.63 -0.18 18.90
C TYR A 89 5.86 -0.37 17.59
N ILE A 90 5.66 -1.62 17.17
CA ILE A 90 5.12 -1.93 15.84
C ILE A 90 3.86 -2.77 16.02
N SER A 91 2.70 -2.17 15.79
CA SER A 91 1.42 -2.88 15.76
C SER A 91 1.07 -3.38 14.35
N LYS A 92 0.23 -4.42 14.28
CA LYS A 92 -0.38 -4.83 13.02
C LYS A 92 -1.24 -3.70 12.43
N ALA A 93 -1.55 -3.83 11.14
CA ALA A 93 -2.37 -2.86 10.39
C ALA A 93 -1.85 -1.41 10.45
N THR A 94 -0.54 -1.23 10.64
CA THR A 94 0.10 0.08 10.73
C THR A 94 1.18 0.19 9.65
N THR A 95 1.38 1.38 9.09
CA THR A 95 2.51 1.69 8.21
C THR A 95 3.50 2.56 8.97
N LEU A 96 4.76 2.16 9.01
CA LEU A 96 5.86 2.88 9.65
C LEU A 96 6.89 3.31 8.61
N VAL A 97 7.40 4.54 8.74
CA VAL A 97 8.45 5.08 7.88
C VAL A 97 9.72 5.29 8.72
N LEU A 98 10.82 4.67 8.31
CA LEU A 98 12.14 4.88 8.89
C LEU A 98 12.92 5.86 8.00
N TYR A 99 13.17 7.08 8.49
CA TYR A 99 13.88 8.12 7.76
C TYR A 99 15.09 8.60 8.54
N ALA A 100 16.21 8.75 7.84
CA ALA A 100 17.49 9.26 8.35
C ALA A 100 18.43 9.51 7.16
N ASP A 101 19.56 10.18 7.38
CA ASP A 101 20.55 10.48 6.35
C ASP A 101 21.18 9.21 5.73
N GLY A 102 21.86 9.37 4.60
CA GLY A 102 22.63 8.29 3.98
C GLY A 102 23.72 7.76 4.93
N GLY A 103 23.95 6.45 4.93
CA GLY A 103 25.06 5.83 5.68
C GLY A 103 24.85 5.65 7.19
N VAL A 104 23.75 6.11 7.78
CA VAL A 104 23.45 5.93 9.22
C VAL A 104 22.97 4.53 9.62
N GLY A 105 22.84 3.61 8.66
CA GLY A 105 22.53 2.20 8.94
C GLY A 105 21.03 1.82 8.96
N LYS A 106 20.15 2.57 8.28
CA LYS A 106 18.72 2.24 8.16
C LYS A 106 18.48 0.82 7.63
N THR A 107 19.16 0.46 6.54
CA THR A 107 19.07 -0.88 5.92
C THR A 107 19.51 -1.97 6.90
N LEU A 108 20.61 -1.73 7.63
CA LEU A 108 21.11 -2.68 8.63
C LEU A 108 20.12 -2.85 9.80
N LEU A 109 19.54 -1.74 10.28
CA LEU A 109 18.51 -1.78 11.32
C LEU A 109 17.26 -2.53 10.84
N ALA A 110 16.87 -2.34 9.57
CA ALA A 110 15.76 -3.07 8.97
C ALA A 110 16.04 -4.57 8.90
N TYR A 111 17.25 -4.99 8.47
CA TYR A 111 17.64 -6.40 8.47
C TYR A 111 17.68 -7.02 9.87
N ASP A 112 18.19 -6.29 10.87
CA ASP A 112 18.19 -6.75 12.25
C ASP A 112 16.76 -6.98 12.78
N LEU A 113 15.85 -6.03 12.52
CA LEU A 113 14.43 -6.16 12.83
C LEU A 113 13.78 -7.34 12.10
N VAL A 114 14.00 -7.48 10.79
CA VAL A 114 13.50 -8.59 9.97
C VAL A 114 13.94 -9.91 10.59
N LYS A 115 15.23 -10.05 10.90
CA LYS A 115 15.76 -11.30 11.45
C LYS A 115 15.14 -11.61 12.80
N ALA A 116 15.01 -10.63 13.70
CA ALA A 116 14.40 -10.81 15.01
C ALA A 116 12.94 -11.29 14.90
N VAL A 117 12.14 -10.64 14.05
CA VAL A 117 10.74 -11.02 13.78
C VAL A 117 10.65 -12.39 13.11
N ALA A 118 11.54 -12.72 12.17
CA ALA A 118 11.52 -14.00 11.44
C ALA A 118 11.68 -15.21 12.37
N ILE A 119 12.50 -15.08 13.42
CA ILE A 119 12.82 -16.16 14.36
C ILE A 119 12.15 -15.99 15.73
N GLY A 120 11.36 -14.94 15.93
CA GLY A 120 10.66 -14.68 17.20
C GLY A 120 11.59 -14.31 18.36
N LYS A 121 12.77 -13.75 18.10
CA LYS A 121 13.70 -13.30 19.16
C LYS A 121 13.41 -11.86 19.57
N PRO A 122 13.60 -11.50 20.85
CA PRO A 122 13.45 -10.12 21.29
C PRO A 122 14.29 -9.16 20.46
N TRP A 123 13.70 -8.05 20.05
CA TRP A 123 14.39 -6.98 19.34
C TRP A 123 14.54 -5.79 20.28
N ASN A 124 15.78 -5.40 20.58
CA ASN A 124 16.11 -4.35 21.55
C ASN A 124 15.40 -4.49 22.92
N GLY A 125 15.25 -5.73 23.40
CA GLY A 125 14.57 -6.04 24.68
C GLY A 125 13.05 -6.17 24.59
N TYR A 126 12.45 -5.93 23.43
CA TYR A 126 11.00 -6.05 23.21
C TYR A 126 10.65 -7.36 22.55
N ARG A 127 9.62 -8.05 23.05
CA ARG A 127 9.11 -9.28 22.43
C ARG A 127 8.66 -9.01 20.99
N THR A 128 8.95 -9.96 20.11
CA THR A 128 8.49 -9.94 18.72
C THR A 128 7.48 -11.05 18.47
N GLN A 129 6.52 -10.82 17.59
CA GLN A 129 5.69 -11.89 17.02
C GLN A 129 6.46 -12.57 15.89
N GLN A 130 6.54 -13.90 15.92
CA GLN A 130 7.17 -14.64 14.82
C GLN A 130 6.23 -14.73 13.61
N GLY A 131 6.76 -14.57 12.39
CA GLY A 131 5.99 -14.79 11.17
C GLY A 131 6.79 -14.64 9.88
N LYS A 132 6.13 -14.90 8.75
CA LYS A 132 6.72 -14.76 7.41
C LYS A 132 6.94 -13.29 7.06
N ILE A 133 8.03 -12.99 6.37
CA ILE A 133 8.41 -11.63 6.03
C ILE A 133 8.70 -11.51 4.54
N LEU A 134 8.28 -10.40 3.94
CA LEU A 134 8.73 -9.96 2.62
C LEU A 134 9.63 -8.75 2.77
N VAL A 135 10.82 -8.81 2.16
CA VAL A 135 11.73 -7.69 1.99
C VAL A 135 11.73 -7.29 0.52
N ILE A 136 11.38 -6.05 0.23
CA ILE A 136 11.60 -5.46 -1.09
C ILE A 136 12.83 -4.55 -0.95
N GLN A 137 13.92 -4.91 -1.62
CA GLN A 137 15.20 -4.19 -1.55
C GLN A 137 15.58 -3.71 -2.94
N THR A 138 15.35 -2.43 -3.24
CA THR A 138 15.66 -1.84 -4.55
C THR A 138 16.73 -0.74 -4.48
N ASP A 139 17.22 -0.41 -3.28
CA ASP A 139 18.19 0.68 -3.05
C ASP A 139 19.64 0.22 -3.29
N GLU A 140 19.89 -1.10 -3.26
CA GLU A 140 21.25 -1.67 -3.27
C GLU A 140 21.40 -2.75 -4.34
N PRO A 141 22.59 -2.88 -4.98
CA PRO A 141 22.89 -3.99 -5.86
C PRO A 141 22.72 -5.35 -5.18
N GLU A 142 22.38 -6.39 -5.95
CA GLU A 142 22.13 -7.74 -5.41
C GLU A 142 23.38 -8.32 -4.73
N ILE A 143 24.58 -8.01 -5.22
CA ILE A 143 25.84 -8.51 -4.65
C ILE A 143 26.08 -7.93 -3.24
N ASP A 144 25.85 -6.61 -3.06
CA ASP A 144 26.02 -5.92 -1.78
C ASP A 144 24.94 -6.38 -0.78
N THR A 145 23.70 -6.55 -1.28
CA THR A 145 22.58 -7.08 -0.51
C THR A 145 22.90 -8.50 -0.01
N ALA A 146 23.37 -9.38 -0.90
CA ALA A 146 23.72 -10.75 -0.55
C ALA A 146 24.86 -10.81 0.47
N GLU A 147 25.91 -10.00 0.32
CA GLU A 147 27.00 -9.90 1.29
C GLU A 147 26.48 -9.51 2.68
N ARG A 148 25.65 -8.47 2.78
CA ARG A 148 25.09 -7.99 4.05
C ARG A 148 24.15 -8.99 4.71
N LEU A 149 23.30 -9.65 3.93
CA LEU A 149 22.41 -10.70 4.45
C LEU A 149 23.21 -11.92 4.95
N ASN A 150 24.31 -12.27 4.27
CA ASN A 150 25.23 -13.31 4.75
C ASN A 150 25.89 -12.91 6.07
N ILE A 151 26.44 -11.70 6.16
CA ILE A 151 27.03 -11.17 7.40
C ILE A 151 26.00 -11.13 8.53
N ALA A 152 24.77 -10.72 8.23
CA ALA A 152 23.67 -10.71 9.19
C ALA A 152 23.14 -12.12 9.52
N GLY A 153 23.68 -13.18 8.92
CA GLY A 153 23.36 -14.58 9.23
C GLY A 153 21.95 -15.00 8.79
N PHE A 154 21.49 -14.51 7.64
CA PHE A 154 20.20 -14.94 7.07
C PHE A 154 20.27 -16.36 6.46
N ALA A 155 21.47 -16.85 6.14
CA ALA A 155 21.68 -18.20 5.61
C ALA A 155 21.22 -19.30 6.59
N ASP A 156 21.21 -19.02 7.89
CA ASP A 156 20.80 -19.96 8.94
C ASP A 156 19.27 -20.01 9.16
N LEU A 157 18.51 -19.14 8.48
CA LEU A 157 17.07 -19.09 8.65
C LEU A 157 16.38 -20.28 7.98
N PRO A 158 15.29 -20.80 8.58
CA PRO A 158 14.46 -21.80 7.90
C PRO A 158 13.96 -21.25 6.56
N ARG A 159 13.93 -22.12 5.53
CA ARG A 159 13.37 -21.75 4.22
C ARG A 159 11.93 -21.24 4.37
N ASP A 160 11.54 -20.34 3.47
CA ASP A 160 10.21 -19.73 3.41
C ASP A 160 9.85 -18.79 4.59
N THR A 161 10.81 -18.50 5.48
CA THR A 161 10.61 -17.54 6.58
C THR A 161 10.73 -16.09 6.10
N VAL A 162 11.73 -15.80 5.27
CA VAL A 162 11.98 -14.48 4.69
C VAL A 162 12.09 -14.64 3.17
N LYS A 163 11.31 -13.86 2.42
CA LYS A 163 11.40 -13.74 0.97
C LYS A 163 11.93 -12.35 0.61
N ILE A 164 12.68 -12.27 -0.48
CA ILE A 164 13.26 -11.01 -0.97
C ILE A 164 12.88 -10.79 -2.43
N GLU A 165 12.60 -9.54 -2.79
CA GLU A 165 12.40 -9.07 -4.16
C GLU A 165 13.30 -7.86 -4.41
N THR A 166 14.13 -7.91 -5.45
CA THR A 166 15.18 -6.92 -5.74
C THR A 166 14.88 -6.02 -6.95
N SER A 167 13.82 -6.34 -7.69
CA SER A 167 13.47 -5.71 -8.97
C SER A 167 12.04 -5.14 -8.99
N TRP A 168 11.45 -4.95 -7.81
CA TRP A 168 10.11 -4.40 -7.69
C TRP A 168 10.03 -2.97 -8.25
N GLN A 169 8.91 -2.66 -8.88
CA GLN A 169 8.59 -1.32 -9.39
C GLN A 169 7.20 -0.93 -8.93
N PHE A 170 6.92 0.37 -8.79
CA PHE A 170 5.59 0.85 -8.41
C PHE A 170 4.47 0.36 -9.34
N THR A 171 4.78 0.08 -10.60
CA THR A 171 3.86 -0.53 -11.57
C THR A 171 3.41 -1.94 -11.19
N GLN A 172 4.09 -2.60 -10.25
CA GLN A 172 3.79 -3.94 -9.75
C GLN A 172 3.01 -3.91 -8.42
N ILE A 173 2.46 -2.76 -8.01
CA ILE A 173 1.74 -2.62 -6.74
C ILE A 173 0.53 -3.56 -6.61
N ARG A 174 -0.15 -3.87 -7.72
CA ARG A 174 -1.29 -4.81 -7.71
C ARG A 174 -0.80 -6.24 -7.47
N GLN A 175 0.28 -6.64 -8.13
CA GLN A 175 0.92 -7.94 -7.92
C GLN A 175 1.38 -8.10 -6.45
N LEU A 176 1.97 -7.04 -5.87
CA LEU A 176 2.33 -7.02 -4.45
C LEU A 176 1.11 -7.19 -3.55
N LYS A 177 0.01 -6.50 -3.83
CA LYS A 177 -1.25 -6.65 -3.06
C LYS A 177 -1.80 -8.07 -3.13
N ASP A 178 -1.81 -8.68 -4.30
CA ASP A 178 -2.35 -10.02 -4.48
C ASP A 178 -1.44 -11.08 -3.84
N TRP A 179 -0.13 -10.89 -3.93
CA TRP A 179 0.84 -11.69 -3.20
C TRP A 179 0.64 -11.59 -1.68
N ILE A 180 0.46 -10.39 -1.12
CA ILE A 180 0.19 -10.20 0.31
C ILE A 180 -1.11 -10.90 0.74
N LYS A 181 -2.17 -10.85 -0.08
CA LYS A 181 -3.43 -11.56 0.21
C LYS A 181 -3.26 -13.08 0.24
N GLN A 182 -2.45 -13.60 -0.68
CA GLN A 182 -2.20 -15.04 -0.81
C GLN A 182 -1.27 -15.56 0.30
N GLU A 183 -0.13 -14.92 0.47
CA GLU A 183 0.96 -15.39 1.34
C GLU A 183 0.80 -14.94 2.80
N LYS A 184 0.00 -13.90 3.03
CA LYS A 184 -0.30 -13.32 4.35
C LYS A 184 0.97 -13.14 5.21
N PRO A 185 2.00 -12.41 4.71
CA PRO A 185 3.17 -12.11 5.51
C PRO A 185 2.78 -11.35 6.78
N LEU A 186 3.50 -11.58 7.87
CA LEU A 186 3.36 -10.80 9.10
C LEU A 186 3.88 -9.38 8.92
N LEU A 187 4.97 -9.23 8.16
CA LEU A 187 5.65 -7.96 7.94
C LEU A 187 6.09 -7.84 6.48
N VAL A 188 5.91 -6.66 5.90
CA VAL A 188 6.46 -6.27 4.59
C VAL A 188 7.32 -5.04 4.82
N ILE A 189 8.58 -5.09 4.41
CA ILE A 189 9.52 -3.98 4.48
C ILE A 189 9.91 -3.57 3.07
N LEU A 190 9.78 -2.28 2.78
CA LEU A 190 10.21 -1.65 1.53
C LEU A 190 11.47 -0.82 1.83
N ILE A 191 12.57 -1.15 1.18
CA ILE A 191 13.83 -0.39 1.20
C ILE A 191 13.99 0.15 -0.21
N LEU A 192 13.71 1.45 -0.35
CA LEU A 192 13.56 2.18 -1.61
C LEU A 192 14.55 3.33 -1.69
#